data_AF-A0A8X6P1A3-F1
#
_entry.id   AF-A0A8X6P1A3-F1
#
_cell.length_a   1.000
_cell.length_b   1.000
_cell.length_c   1.000
_cell.angle_alpha   90.00
_cell.angle_beta   90.00
_cell.angle_gamma   90.00
#
_symmetry.space_group_name_H-M   'P 1'
#
loop_
_entity.id
_entity.type
_entity.pdbx_description
1 polymer ?
#
loop_
_entity_poly.entity_id
_entity_poly.type
_entity_poly.pdbx_seq_one_letter_code
_entity_poly.pdbx_strand_id
1 'polypeptide(L)'
;DDVCVGFGIVKRNNLDVACVGPLYSDDPLVGEVMFRKLLEAMPNVKGLTMSTISSNSSANEWFKRLEIPIHDNLFRIYTKQKMLVNTRKIFAQLDVNFSPF
;
A
#
# COMPACT_ATOMS: atom_id res chain seq x y z
N ASP A 1 10.85 -25.89 3.93
CA ASP A 1 9.83 -25.35 3.02
C ASP A 1 9.96 -23.84 2.96
N ASP A 2 10.32 -23.31 1.80
CA ASP A 2 10.44 -21.86 1.60
C ASP A 2 9.06 -21.30 1.22
N VAL A 3 8.48 -20.49 2.11
CA VAL A 3 7.14 -19.90 1.93
C VAL A 3 7.27 -18.39 1.69
N CYS A 4 6.61 -17.90 0.64
CA CYS A 4 6.49 -16.47 0.39
C CYS A 4 5.47 -15.84 1.35
N VAL A 5 5.95 -15.02 2.29
CA VAL A 5 5.12 -14.39 3.33
C VAL A 5 4.65 -12.97 2.96
N GLY A 6 5.06 -12.46 1.81
CA GLY A 6 4.69 -11.12 1.34
C GLY A 6 5.23 -10.80 -0.05
N PHE A 7 4.58 -9.84 -0.71
CA PHE A 7 5.03 -9.31 -2.00
C PHE A 7 4.63 -7.85 -2.12
N GLY A 8 5.48 -7.07 -2.79
CA GLY A 8 5.19 -5.69 -3.09
C GLY A 8 5.94 -5.17 -4.31
N ILE A 9 5.42 -4.11 -4.90
CA ILE A 9 6.00 -3.46 -6.08
C ILE A 9 6.09 -1.96 -5.85
N VAL A 10 7.15 -1.37 -6.40
CA VAL A 10 7.28 0.07 -6.60
C VAL A 10 7.49 0.36 -8.08
N LYS A 11 6.84 1.39 -8.60
CA LYS A 11 7.01 1.85 -9.99
C LYS A 11 7.12 3.36 -10.02
N ARG A 12 7.84 3.91 -10.99
CA ARG A 12 7.88 5.35 -11.24
C ARG A 12 6.72 5.72 -12.16
N ASN A 13 5.95 6.75 -11.83
CA ASN A 13 4.92 7.27 -12.74
C ASN A 13 5.46 8.38 -13.68
N ASN A 14 4.60 8.88 -14.57
CA ASN A 14 4.93 9.96 -15.50
C ASN A 14 5.21 11.33 -14.84
N LEU A 15 4.95 11.46 -13.54
CA LEU A 15 5.30 12.63 -12.73
C LEU A 15 6.63 12.48 -11.98
N ASP A 16 7.36 11.38 -12.23
CA ASP A 16 8.62 11.03 -11.57
C ASP A 16 8.47 10.76 -10.06
N VAL A 17 7.29 10.29 -9.65
CA VAL A 17 6.93 9.93 -8.27
C VAL A 17 6.99 8.40 -8.12
N ALA A 18 7.43 7.90 -6.96
CA ALA A 18 7.35 6.48 -6.62
C ALA A 18 5.91 6.10 -6.25
N CYS A 19 5.34 5.16 -6.99
CA CYS A 19 4.05 4.54 -6.71
C CYS A 19 4.29 3.17 -6.04
N VAL A 20 3.90 3.02 -4.78
CA VAL A 20 3.93 1.72 -4.09
C VAL A 20 2.57 1.05 -4.21
N GLY A 21 2.54 -0.15 -4.80
CA GLY A 21 1.29 -0.87 -5.03
C GLY A 21 1.41 -2.02 -6.04
N PRO A 22 0.89 -3.23 -5.73
CA PRO A 22 0.33 -3.62 -4.44
C PRO A 22 1.45 -3.82 -3.40
N LEU A 23 1.09 -3.87 -2.12
CA LEU A 23 1.95 -4.36 -1.05
C LEU A 23 1.10 -5.18 -0.07
N TYR A 24 1.44 -6.45 0.09
CA TYR A 24 0.78 -7.36 1.01
C TYR A 24 1.79 -8.20 1.78
N SER A 25 1.45 -8.51 3.03
CA SER A 25 2.26 -9.32 3.95
C SER A 25 1.38 -10.01 4.97
N ASP A 26 1.77 -11.20 5.41
CA ASP A 26 1.13 -11.93 6.50
C ASP A 26 1.44 -11.29 7.87
N ASP A 27 2.60 -10.64 7.99
CA ASP A 27 3.07 -9.95 9.19
C ASP A 27 3.25 -8.44 8.90
N PRO A 28 2.68 -7.52 9.70
CA PRO A 28 2.88 -6.09 9.55
C PRO A 28 4.34 -5.63 9.62
N LEU A 29 5.16 -6.21 10.50
CA LEU A 29 6.58 -5.84 10.60
C LEU A 29 7.34 -6.22 9.32
N VAL A 30 7.02 -7.37 8.73
CA VAL A 30 7.57 -7.78 7.43
C VAL A 30 7.12 -6.81 6.34
N GLY A 31 5.85 -6.41 6.34
CA GLY A 31 5.31 -5.44 5.38
C GLY A 31 6.01 -4.08 5.46
N GLU A 32 6.34 -3.61 6.67
CA GLU A 32 7.07 -2.36 6.86
C GLU A 32 8.51 -2.44 6.34
N VAL A 33 9.21 -3.55 6.63
CA VAL A 33 10.58 -3.78 6.11
C VAL A 33 10.56 -3.80 4.59
N MET A 34 9.57 -4.48 3.99
CA MET A 34 9.37 -4.49 2.55
C MET A 34 9.10 -3.10 1.99
N PHE A 35 8.22 -2.32 2.63
CA PHE A 35 7.92 -0.95 2.24
C PHE A 35 9.20 -0.09 2.19
N ARG A 36 10.02 -0.14 3.24
CA ARG A 36 11.30 0.60 3.29
C ARG A 36 12.25 0.19 2.17
N LYS A 37 12.43 -1.12 1.94
CA LYS A 37 13.27 -1.64 0.84
C LYS A 37 12.77 -1.21 -0.55
N LEU A 38 11.45 -1.14 -0.74
CA LEU A 38 10.87 -0.63 -1.99
C LEU A 38 11.20 0.85 -2.21
N LEU A 39 11.16 1.67 -1.15
CA LEU A 39 11.57 3.08 -1.25
C LEU A 39 13.07 3.23 -1.54
N GLU A 40 13.91 2.44 -0.87
CA GLU A 40 15.37 2.42 -1.10
C GLU A 40 15.74 2.02 -2.53
N ALA A 41 14.95 1.14 -3.16
CA ALA A 41 15.14 0.71 -4.54
C ALA A 41 14.83 1.79 -5.60
N MET A 42 14.20 2.90 -5.20
CA MET A 42 13.81 4.00 -6.09
C MET A 42 14.44 5.33 -5.67
N PRO A 43 15.78 5.43 -5.68
CA PRO A 43 16.44 6.68 -5.38
C PRO A 43 16.09 7.74 -6.46
N ASN A 44 16.07 9.00 -6.06
CA ASN A 44 15.87 10.16 -6.95
C ASN A 44 14.48 10.28 -7.59
N VAL A 45 13.42 9.89 -6.88
CA VAL A 45 12.04 10.24 -7.24
C VAL A 45 11.64 11.58 -6.59
N LYS A 46 10.71 12.31 -7.21
CA LYS A 46 10.21 13.61 -6.73
C LYS A 46 9.22 13.52 -5.57
N GLY A 47 8.75 12.31 -5.26
CA GLY A 47 7.81 12.07 -4.18
C GLY A 47 7.38 10.61 -4.08
N LEU A 48 6.37 10.39 -3.24
CA LEU A 48 5.73 9.09 -2.98
C LEU A 48 4.23 9.20 -3.17
N THR A 49 3.63 8.19 -3.80
CA THR A 49 2.18 7.98 -3.83
C THR A 49 1.86 6.53 -3.51
N MET A 50 0.84 6.34 -2.67
CA MET A 50 0.40 5.06 -2.17
C MET A 50 -1.02 5.23 -1.67
N SER A 51 -1.83 4.20 -1.78
CA SER A 51 -3.17 4.17 -1.18
C SER A 51 -3.30 2.94 -0.31
N THR A 52 -3.81 3.14 0.91
CA THR A 52 -4.12 2.05 1.83
C THR A 52 -5.59 2.08 2.23
N ILE A 53 -6.04 1.03 2.92
CA ILE A 53 -7.41 0.93 3.41
C ILE A 53 -7.47 1.61 4.79
N SER A 54 -8.43 2.51 4.98
CA SER A 54 -8.58 3.28 6.22
C SER A 54 -8.73 2.42 7.48
N SER A 55 -9.29 1.21 7.35
CA SER A 55 -9.41 0.24 8.46
C SER A 55 -8.13 -0.57 8.73
N ASN A 56 -7.08 -0.45 7.92
CA ASN A 56 -5.78 -1.06 8.19
C ASN A 56 -4.97 -0.18 9.16
N SER A 57 -5.19 -0.39 10.46
CA SER A 57 -4.52 0.37 11.52
C SER A 57 -2.99 0.27 11.46
N SER A 58 -2.46 -0.90 11.12
CA SER A 58 -1.01 -1.11 11.01
C SER A 58 -0.39 -0.26 9.91
N ALA A 59 -0.99 -0.23 8.72
CA ALA A 59 -0.52 0.63 7.62
C ALA A 59 -0.58 2.12 8.02
N ASN A 60 -1.68 2.53 8.66
CA ASN A 60 -1.86 3.92 9.11
C ASN A 60 -0.85 4.35 10.18
N GLU A 61 -0.46 3.43 11.08
CA GLU A 61 0.58 3.68 12.07
C GLU A 61 1.95 3.88 11.43
N TRP A 62 2.26 3.20 10.33
CA TRP A 62 3.53 3.39 9.63
C TRP A 62 3.69 4.82 9.16
N PHE A 63 2.67 5.39 8.52
CA PHE A 63 2.72 6.75 8.02
C PHE A 63 2.90 7.78 9.13
N LYS A 64 2.25 7.57 10.29
CA LYS A 64 2.44 8.42 11.47
C LYS A 64 3.88 8.35 11.97
N ARG A 65 4.45 7.15 12.12
CA ARG A 65 5.83 6.97 12.60
C ARG A 65 6.90 7.42 11.61
N LEU A 66 6.61 7.32 10.31
CA LEU A 66 7.49 7.76 9.23
C LEU A 66 7.33 9.24 8.90
N GLU A 67 6.43 9.93 9.60
CA GLU A 67 6.09 11.34 9.38
C GLU A 67 5.71 11.62 7.91
N ILE A 68 5.11 10.63 7.25
CA ILE A 68 4.62 10.76 5.88
C ILE A 68 3.23 11.41 5.93
N PRO A 69 3.04 12.59 5.30
CA PRO A 69 1.76 13.26 5.31
C PRO A 69 0.71 12.46 4.53
N ILE A 70 -0.48 12.31 5.13
CA ILE A 70 -1.65 11.75 4.46
C ILE A 70 -2.38 12.91 3.78
N HIS A 71 -2.48 12.87 2.45
CA HIS A 71 -3.00 13.99 1.67
C HIS A 71 -4.52 13.93 1.43
N ASP A 72 -5.09 12.76 1.14
CA ASP A 72 -6.49 12.65 0.73
C ASP A 72 -7.13 11.34 1.20
N ASN A 73 -8.47 11.36 1.31
CA ASN A 73 -9.30 10.17 1.53
C ASN A 73 -10.04 9.81 0.24
N LEU A 74 -9.94 8.55 -0.16
CA LEU A 74 -10.63 8.02 -1.35
C LEU A 74 -11.84 7.20 -0.89
N PHE A 75 -13.04 7.66 -1.24
CA PHE A 75 -14.27 6.94 -0.91
C PHE A 75 -14.45 5.74 -1.83
N ARG A 76 -14.62 4.57 -1.22
CA ARG A 76 -14.93 3.34 -1.96
C ARG A 76 -16.44 3.15 -2.04
N ILE A 77 -16.95 3.11 -3.27
CA ILE A 77 -18.34 2.80 -3.57
C ILE A 77 -18.42 1.30 -3.87
N TYR A 78 -19.46 0.62 -3.39
CA TYR A 78 -19.70 -0.79 -3.64
C TYR A 78 -21.12 -0.99 -4.15
N THR A 79 -21.32 -1.94 -5.07
CA THR A 79 -22.64 -2.57 -5.24
C THR A 79 -22.97 -3.43 -4.01
N LYS A 80 -24.21 -3.95 -3.90
CA LYS A 80 -24.72 -4.64 -2.69
C LYS A 80 -23.90 -5.87 -2.22
N GLN A 81 -22.88 -6.30 -2.95
CA GLN A 81 -22.01 -7.41 -2.58
C GLN A 81 -20.93 -6.98 -1.58
N LYS A 82 -20.81 -7.74 -0.48
CA LYS A 82 -19.75 -7.56 0.50
C LYS A 82 -18.44 -8.16 -0.02
N MET A 83 -17.36 -7.39 0.03
CA MET A 83 -16.02 -7.89 -0.26
C MET A 83 -15.55 -8.84 0.85
N LEU A 84 -15.32 -10.11 0.53
CA LEU A 84 -14.80 -11.13 1.44
C LEU A 84 -13.27 -11.24 1.31
N VAL A 85 -12.55 -10.18 1.65
CA VAL A 85 -11.07 -10.15 1.62
C VAL A 85 -10.55 -9.70 2.97
N ASN A 86 -9.50 -10.37 3.48
CA ASN A 86 -8.80 -9.93 4.68
C ASN A 86 -7.94 -8.70 4.36
N THR A 87 -8.54 -7.52 4.51
CA THR A 87 -7.92 -6.23 4.21
C THR A 87 -6.77 -5.87 5.15
N ARG A 88 -6.61 -6.55 6.29
CA ARG A 88 -5.51 -6.32 7.24
C ARG A 88 -4.14 -6.67 6.66
N LYS A 89 -4.11 -7.56 5.67
CA LYS A 89 -2.87 -7.96 4.97
C LYS A 89 -2.51 -7.04 3.81
N ILE A 90 -3.35 -6.06 3.48
CA ILE A 90 -3.17 -5.17 2.33
C ILE A 90 -2.66 -3.82 2.83
N PHE A 91 -1.37 -3.58 2.65
CA PHE A 91 -0.71 -2.36 3.09
C PHE A 91 -0.71 -1.29 2.01
N ALA A 92 -0.58 -1.66 0.73
CA ALA A 92 -0.77 -0.75 -0.41
C ALA A 92 -1.62 -1.40 -1.51
N GLN A 93 -2.50 -0.62 -2.12
CA GLN A 93 -3.31 -1.05 -3.26
C GLN A 93 -2.57 -0.86 -4.59
N LEU A 94 -2.79 -1.75 -5.56
CA LEU A 94 -2.18 -1.66 -6.90
C LEU A 94 -2.83 -0.56 -7.74
N ASP A 95 -4.16 -0.55 -7.80
CA ASP A 95 -4.94 0.43 -8.55
C ASP A 95 -6.07 0.93 -7.65
N VAL A 96 -6.33 2.23 -7.70
CA VAL A 96 -7.40 2.92 -6.99
C VAL A 96 -8.70 2.93 -7.83
N ASN A 97 -8.70 2.36 -9.04
CA ASN A 97 -9.92 2.07 -9.78
C ASN A 97 -10.77 1.05 -9.02
N PHE A 98 -11.64 1.59 -8.16
CA PHE A 98 -12.59 0.87 -7.32
C PHE A 98 -13.79 0.36 -8.13
N SER A 99 -13.56 -0.44 -9.17
CA SER A 99 -14.65 -1.14 -9.82
C SER A 99 -14.29 -2.57 -10.20
N PRO A 100 -14.29 -3.49 -9.23
CA PRO A 100 -14.55 -4.89 -9.54
C PRO A 100 -16.04 -5.26 -9.39
N PHE A 101 -16.88 -4.44 -8.74
CA PHE A 101 -18.31 -4.72 -8.48
C PHE A 101 -19.19 -3.49 -8.40
#